data_AF-A0A235I159-F1
#
_entry.id   AF-A0A235I159-F1
#
_cell.length_a   1.000
_cell.length_b   1.000
_cell.length_c   1.000
_cell.angle_alpha   90.00
_cell.angle_beta   90.00
_cell.angle_gamma   90.00
#
_symmetry.space_group_name_H-M   'P 1'
#
loop_
_entity.id
_entity.type
_entity.pdbx_description
1 polymer ?
#
loop_
_entity_poly.entity_id
_entity_poly.type
_entity_poly.pdbx_seq_one_letter_code
_entity_poly.pdbx_strand_id
1 'polypeptide(L)'
;MNTRFMRSIILPLGLISALFLGMLPFSFAPAKAQTTSITGRLSKYSPVKAPFLRPGSRGQPVRDVQAVLKYLGFYNGAIDGIYGPRTATAVATFQRSQRIVGDGRVGALTWQALRSNIPPVRRRAF
;
A
#
# COMPACT_ATOMS: atom_id res chain seq x y z
N MET A 1 -13.46 -17.41 37.46
CA MET A 1 -12.07 -17.46 37.96
C MET A 1 -11.18 -16.70 36.98
N ASN A 2 -10.63 -15.55 37.45
CA ASN A 2 -9.28 -14.98 37.22
C ASN A 2 -8.86 -14.70 35.75
N THR A 3 -8.54 -13.48 35.31
CA THR A 3 -7.67 -12.43 35.89
C THR A 3 -8.05 -11.04 35.31
N ARG A 4 -8.53 -10.08 36.12
CA ARG A 4 -7.81 -8.94 36.75
C ARG A 4 -7.37 -7.82 35.80
N PHE A 5 -8.08 -6.71 35.93
CA PHE A 5 -7.82 -5.34 35.49
C PHE A 5 -6.36 -4.84 35.61
N MET A 6 -6.06 -3.86 34.74
CA MET A 6 -5.17 -2.68 34.89
C MET A 6 -3.93 -2.62 33.97
N ARG A 7 -3.96 -1.65 33.03
CA ARG A 7 -2.91 -0.68 32.62
C ARG A 7 -3.26 -0.11 31.22
N SER A 8 -4.04 0.96 31.14
CA SER A 8 -3.59 2.37 31.14
C SER A 8 -2.70 2.72 29.94
N ILE A 9 -3.27 3.55 29.05
CA ILE A 9 -2.69 4.78 28.45
C ILE A 9 -1.17 4.92 28.63
N ILE A 10 -0.43 5.02 27.53
CA ILE A 10 0.68 5.97 27.30
C ILE A 10 1.15 5.82 25.84
N LEU A 11 0.98 6.90 25.07
CA LEU A 11 1.75 7.17 23.85
C LEU A 11 3.22 7.39 24.24
N PRO A 12 4.20 6.70 23.64
CA PRO A 12 5.50 7.30 23.47
C PRO A 12 5.49 8.02 22.11
N LEU A 13 5.41 9.35 22.20
CA LEU A 13 5.99 10.24 21.20
C LEU A 13 7.40 9.71 20.89
N GLY A 14 7.57 9.11 19.72
CA GLY A 14 8.89 8.85 19.18
C GLY A 14 9.54 10.19 18.87
N LEU A 15 10.47 10.58 19.73
CA LEU A 15 11.40 11.69 19.56
C LEU A 15 12.03 11.57 18.16
N ILE A 16 11.60 12.44 17.25
CA ILE A 16 12.18 12.58 15.92
C ILE A 16 13.58 13.14 16.16
N SER A 17 14.60 12.28 16.06
CA SER A 17 15.99 12.74 15.97
C SER A 17 16.16 13.38 14.59
N ALA A 18 15.76 14.65 14.50
CA ALA A 18 15.93 15.50 13.35
C ALA A 18 17.37 16.01 13.33
N LEU A 19 18.26 15.24 12.73
CA LEU A 19 19.54 15.77 12.23
C LEU A 19 19.72 15.32 10.78
N PHE A 20 18.87 15.84 9.90
CA PHE A 20 19.12 15.83 8.47
C PHE A 20 19.09 17.27 7.96
N LEU A 21 20.27 17.87 8.01
CA LEU A 21 20.60 19.17 7.42
C LEU A 21 20.53 18.98 5.89
N GLY A 22 19.40 19.34 5.28
CA GLY A 22 19.19 19.06 3.85
C GLY A 22 17.77 19.33 3.38
N MET A 23 17.43 20.62 3.38
CA MET A 23 16.26 21.24 2.77
C MET A 23 15.86 20.61 1.42
N LEU A 24 14.79 19.81 1.43
CA LEU A 24 13.94 19.58 0.26
C LEU A 24 12.51 19.95 0.66
N PRO A 25 11.83 20.86 -0.04
CA PRO A 25 10.41 21.08 0.21
C PRO A 25 9.70 19.77 -0.11
N PHE A 26 9.10 19.15 0.90
CA PHE A 26 8.13 18.09 0.71
C PHE A 26 6.95 18.73 -0.04
N SER A 27 7.01 18.70 -1.37
CA SER A 27 5.94 19.18 -2.22
C SER A 27 4.80 18.18 -2.08
N PHE A 28 3.91 18.40 -1.11
CA PHE A 28 2.59 17.78 -1.02
C PHE A 28 1.77 18.23 -2.22
N ALA A 29 2.05 17.67 -3.40
CA ALA A 29 1.18 17.81 -4.54
C ALA A 29 -0.20 17.20 -4.18
N PRO A 30 -1.33 17.84 -4.53
CA PRO A 30 -2.64 17.35 -4.18
C PRO A 30 -2.86 15.98 -4.81
N ALA A 31 -3.03 14.95 -3.97
CA ALA A 31 -3.25 13.53 -4.34
C ALA A 31 -4.50 13.24 -5.18
N LYS A 32 -5.25 14.27 -5.62
CA LYS A 32 -6.55 14.17 -6.28
C LYS A 32 -6.49 13.92 -7.79
N ALA A 33 -5.34 14.11 -8.44
CA ALA A 33 -5.24 13.97 -9.91
C ALA A 33 -4.90 12.55 -10.38
N GLN A 34 -4.41 11.66 -9.50
CA GLN A 34 -3.92 10.34 -9.90
C GLN A 34 -4.92 9.20 -9.59
N THR A 35 -5.90 9.45 -8.72
CA THR A 35 -6.87 8.44 -8.28
C THR A 35 -7.67 7.83 -9.45
N THR A 36 -7.99 8.61 -10.49
CA THR A 36 -8.76 8.15 -11.65
C THR A 36 -8.00 7.13 -12.51
N SER A 37 -6.69 7.32 -12.70
CA SER A 37 -5.86 6.43 -13.52
C SER A 37 -5.49 5.14 -12.78
N ILE A 38 -5.28 5.20 -11.45
CA ILE A 38 -4.92 4.02 -10.65
C ILE A 38 -6.12 3.06 -10.58
N THR A 39 -7.31 3.56 -10.25
CA THR A 39 -8.52 2.72 -10.17
C THR A 39 -8.91 2.14 -11.54
N GLY A 40 -8.74 2.91 -12.62
CA GLY A 40 -8.97 2.43 -13.99
C GLY A 40 -7.98 1.35 -14.46
N ARG A 41 -6.76 1.30 -13.91
CA ARG A 41 -5.80 0.22 -14.18
C ARG A 41 -6.06 -1.01 -13.33
N LEU A 42 -6.39 -0.84 -12.04
CA LEU A 42 -6.74 -1.97 -11.17
C LEU A 42 -8.06 -2.64 -11.52
N SER A 43 -9.01 -1.95 -12.15
CA SER A 43 -10.24 -2.57 -12.65
C SER A 43 -9.97 -3.68 -13.67
N LYS A 44 -8.84 -3.61 -14.42
CA LYS A 44 -8.38 -4.65 -15.34
C LYS A 44 -8.04 -5.97 -14.62
N TYR A 45 -7.58 -5.91 -13.37
CA TYR A 45 -7.17 -7.07 -12.59
C TYR A 45 -8.30 -7.58 -11.69
N SER A 46 -9.21 -8.40 -12.24
CA SER A 46 -10.19 -9.12 -11.39
C SER A 46 -9.46 -10.01 -10.37
N PRO A 47 -9.91 -10.13 -9.10
CA PRO A 47 -9.23 -10.94 -8.09
C PRO A 47 -8.89 -12.36 -8.54
N VAL A 48 -9.71 -12.91 -9.44
CA VAL A 48 -9.58 -14.27 -9.99
C VAL A 48 -8.71 -14.34 -11.27
N LYS A 49 -8.56 -13.23 -12.00
CA LYS A 49 -7.74 -13.15 -13.24
C LYS A 49 -6.43 -12.38 -13.06
N ALA A 50 -6.20 -11.83 -11.87
CA ALA A 50 -5.02 -11.03 -11.59
C ALA A 50 -3.78 -11.92 -11.50
N PRO A 51 -2.62 -11.49 -12.05
CA PRO A 51 -1.40 -12.27 -12.00
C PRO A 51 -0.90 -12.41 -10.56
N PHE A 52 -0.37 -13.59 -10.24
CA PHE A 52 0.31 -13.82 -8.97
C PHE A 52 1.67 -13.13 -8.99
N LEU A 53 1.90 -12.17 -8.08
CA LEU A 53 3.17 -11.44 -8.00
C LEU A 53 3.99 -11.89 -6.80
N ARG A 54 5.29 -12.06 -7.02
CA ARG A 54 6.27 -12.49 -6.03
C ARG A 54 7.61 -11.81 -6.28
N PRO A 55 8.58 -11.87 -5.35
CA PRO A 55 9.94 -11.43 -5.62
C PRO A 55 10.46 -11.95 -6.97
N GLY A 56 10.99 -11.04 -7.79
CA GLY A 56 11.42 -11.32 -9.16
C GLY A 56 10.37 -11.10 -10.25
N SER A 57 9.07 -10.97 -9.91
CA SER A 57 8.04 -10.54 -10.87
C SER A 57 8.33 -9.14 -11.41
N ARG A 58 7.95 -8.87 -12.66
CA ARG A 58 8.18 -7.58 -13.33
C ARG A 58 7.00 -7.17 -14.20
N GLY A 59 6.96 -5.89 -14.56
CA GLY A 59 6.06 -5.33 -15.56
C GLY A 59 4.93 -4.50 -14.98
N GLN A 60 3.93 -4.21 -15.82
CA GLN A 60 2.84 -3.30 -15.48
C GLN A 60 2.07 -3.68 -14.19
N PRO A 61 1.74 -4.96 -13.92
CA PRO A 61 1.04 -5.32 -12.69
C PRO A 61 1.81 -4.93 -11.42
N VAL A 62 3.14 -5.03 -11.46
CA VAL A 62 4.00 -4.64 -10.33
C VAL A 62 3.99 -3.12 -10.16
N ARG A 63 4.03 -2.35 -11.25
CA ARG A 63 3.92 -0.88 -11.20
C ARG A 63 2.61 -0.46 -10.55
N ASP A 64 1.51 -1.11 -10.92
CA ASP A 64 0.20 -0.77 -10.38
C ASP A 64 0.11 -1.10 -8.88
N VAL A 65 0.66 -2.24 -8.42
CA VAL A 65 0.77 -2.55 -6.99
C VAL A 65 1.64 -1.54 -6.25
N GLN A 66 2.83 -1.21 -6.77
CA GLN A 66 3.72 -0.22 -6.17
C GLN A 66 3.05 1.15 -6.06
N ALA A 67 2.31 1.57 -7.10
CA ALA A 67 1.56 2.82 -7.10
C ALA A 67 0.49 2.85 -6.01
N VAL A 68 -0.28 1.76 -5.86
CA VAL A 68 -1.31 1.66 -4.82
C VAL A 68 -0.69 1.64 -3.44
N LEU A 69 0.32 0.82 -3.20
CA LEU A 69 0.97 0.76 -1.89
C LEU A 69 1.58 2.11 -1.53
N LYS A 70 2.08 2.86 -2.52
CA LYS A 70 2.59 4.21 -2.32
C LYS A 70 1.48 5.18 -1.96
N TYR A 71 0.36 5.12 -2.67
CA TYR A 71 -0.84 5.90 -2.36
C TYR A 71 -1.38 5.62 -0.95
N LEU A 72 -1.37 4.35 -0.53
CA LEU A 72 -1.80 3.90 0.79
C LEU A 72 -0.75 4.15 1.89
N GLY A 73 0.43 4.68 1.55
CA GLY A 73 1.50 4.97 2.52
C GLY A 73 2.34 3.78 2.95
N PHE A 74 2.16 2.59 2.36
CA PHE A 74 2.94 1.38 2.68
C PHE A 74 4.24 1.25 1.87
N TYR A 75 4.41 2.02 0.79
CA TYR A 75 5.58 1.95 -0.08
C TYR A 75 6.19 3.32 -0.35
N ASN A 76 7.48 3.48 -0.06
CA ASN A 76 8.24 4.72 -0.28
C ASN A 76 9.24 4.65 -1.44
N GLY A 77 9.31 3.51 -2.15
CA GLY A 77 10.23 3.31 -3.26
C GLY A 77 9.77 3.94 -4.59
N ALA A 78 10.56 3.69 -5.64
CA ALA A 78 10.25 4.08 -7.00
C ALA A 78 9.25 3.08 -7.63
N ILE A 79 8.38 3.57 -8.53
CA ILE A 79 7.44 2.72 -9.28
C ILE A 79 8.15 2.23 -10.55
N ASP A 80 9.10 1.33 -10.36
CA ASP A 80 9.96 0.79 -11.42
C ASP A 80 9.37 -0.45 -12.12
N GLY A 81 8.34 -1.06 -11.52
CA GLY A 81 7.74 -2.29 -12.03
C GLY A 81 8.59 -3.53 -11.76
N ILE A 82 9.52 -3.47 -10.80
CA ILE A 82 10.35 -4.60 -10.37
C ILE A 82 9.95 -5.00 -8.96
N TYR A 83 9.54 -6.25 -8.80
CA TYR A 83 9.14 -6.77 -7.50
C TYR A 83 10.38 -7.15 -6.68
N GLY A 84 10.99 -6.14 -6.06
CA GLY A 84 12.15 -6.29 -5.20
C GLY A 84 11.80 -6.47 -3.71
N PRO A 85 12.82 -6.60 -2.84
CA PRO A 85 12.63 -6.77 -1.40
C PRO A 85 11.80 -5.66 -0.75
N ARG A 86 12.00 -4.40 -1.18
CA ARG A 86 11.23 -3.25 -0.66
C ARG A 86 9.74 -3.35 -0.98
N THR A 87 9.40 -3.87 -2.17
CA THR A 87 8.00 -4.10 -2.57
C THR A 87 7.40 -5.28 -1.79
N ALA A 88 8.17 -6.35 -1.58
CA ALA A 88 7.74 -7.50 -0.77
C ALA A 88 7.43 -7.09 0.68
N THR A 89 8.30 -6.30 1.30
CA THR A 89 8.08 -5.77 2.66
C THR A 89 6.84 -4.89 2.72
N ALA A 90 6.65 -3.99 1.74
CA ALA A 90 5.46 -3.14 1.68
C ALA A 90 4.16 -3.95 1.54
N VAL A 91 4.18 -4.99 0.71
CA VAL A 91 3.04 -5.92 0.56
C VAL A 91 2.77 -6.67 1.86
N ALA A 92 3.79 -7.20 2.52
CA ALA A 92 3.63 -7.92 3.79
C ALA A 92 3.03 -7.00 4.88
N THR A 93 3.49 -5.76 4.98
CA THR A 93 2.95 -4.77 5.92
C THR A 93 1.50 -4.42 5.59
N PHE A 94 1.18 -4.21 4.31
CA PHE A 94 -0.19 -3.98 3.87
C PHE A 94 -1.09 -5.18 4.20
N GLN A 95 -0.67 -6.40 3.88
CA GLN A 95 -1.43 -7.62 4.21
C GLN A 95 -1.73 -7.73 5.71
N ARG A 96 -0.74 -7.49 6.57
CA ARG A 96 -0.94 -7.46 8.03
C ARG A 96 -1.96 -6.42 8.47
N SER A 97 -1.94 -5.22 7.86
CA SER A 97 -2.95 -4.18 8.13
C SER A 97 -4.37 -4.62 7.75
N GLN A 98 -4.48 -5.49 6.75
CA GLN A 98 -5.74 -6.05 6.26
C GLN A 98 -6.12 -7.39 6.93
N ARG A 99 -5.37 -7.82 7.96
CA ARG A 99 -5.55 -9.11 8.66
C ARG A 99 -5.43 -10.33 7.72
N ILE A 100 -4.64 -10.20 6.66
CA ILE A 100 -4.26 -11.27 5.74
C ILE A 100 -2.87 -11.78 6.14
N VAL A 101 -2.56 -13.04 5.83
CA VAL A 101 -1.20 -13.60 6.00
C VAL A 101 -0.19 -12.72 5.25
N GLY A 102 0.76 -12.16 6.00
CA GLY A 102 1.78 -11.23 5.50
C GLY A 102 2.96 -11.95 4.84
N ASP A 103 2.70 -12.70 3.78
CA ASP A 103 3.69 -13.50 3.04
C ASP A 103 4.50 -12.69 2.02
N GLY A 104 4.12 -11.43 1.78
CA GLY A 104 4.80 -10.55 0.83
C GLY A 104 4.62 -10.98 -0.63
N ARG A 105 3.52 -11.69 -0.93
CA ARG A 105 3.14 -12.11 -2.29
C ARG A 105 1.74 -11.59 -2.62
N VAL A 106 1.50 -11.21 -3.87
CA VAL A 106 0.21 -10.64 -4.28
C VAL A 106 -0.62 -11.73 -4.94
N GLY A 107 -1.53 -12.32 -4.16
CA GLY A 107 -2.56 -13.25 -4.63
C GLY A 107 -3.95 -12.59 -4.73
N ALA A 108 -4.97 -13.40 -5.02
CA ALA A 108 -6.35 -12.94 -5.21
C ALA A 108 -6.88 -12.09 -4.04
N LEU A 109 -6.65 -12.53 -2.80
CA LEU A 109 -7.07 -11.81 -1.59
C LEU A 109 -6.37 -10.46 -1.46
N THR A 110 -5.08 -10.39 -1.78
CA THR A 110 -4.32 -9.14 -1.74
C THR A 110 -4.79 -8.17 -2.83
N TRP A 111 -5.07 -8.66 -4.04
CA TRP A 111 -5.65 -7.85 -5.12
C TRP A 111 -7.03 -7.27 -4.75
N GLN A 112 -7.87 -8.08 -4.12
CA GLN A 112 -9.16 -7.62 -3.61
C GLN A 112 -8.98 -6.54 -2.54
N ALA A 113 -8.10 -6.76 -1.57
CA ALA A 113 -7.83 -5.78 -0.51
C ALA A 113 -7.29 -4.46 -1.08
N LEU A 114 -6.36 -4.51 -2.03
CA LEU A 114 -5.83 -3.30 -2.70
C LEU A 114 -6.96 -2.50 -3.37
N ARG A 115 -7.87 -3.18 -4.07
CA ARG A 115 -9.01 -2.51 -4.72
C ARG A 115 -9.98 -1.88 -3.73
N SER A 116 -10.31 -2.57 -2.63
CA SER A 116 -11.24 -2.07 -1.62
C SER A 116 -10.70 -0.86 -0.86
N ASN A 117 -9.38 -0.75 -0.71
CA ASN A 117 -8.75 0.39 -0.02
C ASN A 117 -8.52 1.60 -0.94
N ILE A 118 -8.78 1.48 -2.24
CA ILE A 118 -8.78 2.61 -3.17
C ILE A 118 -10.23 3.09 -3.33
N PRO A 119 -10.52 4.38 -3.11
CA PRO A 119 -11.87 4.88 -3.30
C PRO A 119 -12.34 4.62 -4.75
N PRO A 120 -13.58 4.14 -4.94
CA PRO A 120 -14.10 3.93 -6.28
C PRO A 120 -14.10 5.26 -7.03
N VAL A 121 -13.75 5.23 -8.32
CA VAL A 121 -13.97 6.40 -9.18
C VAL A 121 -15.47 6.62 -9.18
N ARG A 122 -15.94 7.68 -8.51
CA ARG A 122 -17.28 8.19 -8.73
C ARG A 122 -17.32 8.61 -10.19
N ARG A 123 -17.78 7.72 -11.08
CA ARG A 123 -18.23 8.15 -12.40
C ARG A 123 -19.28 9.21 -12.10
N ARG A 124 -19.00 10.46 -12.47
CA ARG A 124 -20.04 11.50 -12.44
C ARG A 124 -21.18 10.92 -13.25
N ALA A 125 -22.30 10.64 -12.59
CA ALA A 125 -23.55 10.42 -13.27
C ALA A 125 -23.83 11.72 -14.03
N PHE A 126 -23.92 11.61 -15.35
CA PHE A 126 -24.35 12.70 -16.22
C PHE A 126 -25.87 12.66 -16.29
#